data_AF-A0A3C1VUU9-F1
#
_entry.id   AF-A0A3C1VUU9-F1
#
_cell.length_a   1.000
_cell.length_b   1.000
_cell.length_c   1.000
_cell.angle_alpha   90.00
_cell.angle_beta   90.00
_cell.angle_gamma   90.00
#
_symmetry.space_group_name_H-M   'P 1'
#
loop_
_entity.id
_entity.type
_entity.pdbx_description
1 polymer ?
#
loop_
_entity_poly.entity_id
_entity_poly.type
_entity_poly.pdbx_seq_one_letter_code
_entity_poly.pdbx_strand_id
1 'polypeptide(L)' 'VRTKVNQAEKRMEDYQIRSTPNMIVNGKYLVTTGQNVPTQEEMLEVVEFLVQKELQSLRSSGD' A
#
# COMPACT_ATOMS: atom_id res chain seq x y z
N VAL A 1 -19.37 7.42 -19.43
CA VAL A 1 -18.74 6.44 -18.50
C VAL A 1 -17.32 6.12 -18.96
N ARG A 2 -16.33 6.91 -18.52
CA ARG A 2 -14.90 6.75 -18.85
C ARG A 2 -13.97 7.17 -17.69
N THR A 3 -14.55 7.54 -16.55
CA THR A 3 -13.88 8.31 -15.49
C THR A 3 -13.25 7.44 -14.41
N LYS A 4 -13.76 6.22 -14.18
CA LYS A 4 -13.20 5.30 -13.18
C LYS A 4 -11.89 4.66 -13.63
N VAL A 5 -11.75 4.38 -14.94
CA VAL A 5 -10.53 3.76 -15.51
C VAL A 5 -9.37 4.75 -15.52
N ASN A 6 -9.59 5.97 -16.02
CA ASN A 6 -8.55 7.01 -16.05
C ASN A 6 -8.07 7.42 -14.63
N GLN A 7 -8.96 7.39 -13.62
CA GLN A 7 -8.54 7.65 -12.23
C GLN A 7 -7.71 6.51 -11.64
N ALA A 8 -7.93 5.27 -12.09
CA ALA A 8 -7.13 4.13 -11.66
C ALA A 8 -5.74 4.18 -12.31
N GLU A 9 -5.65 4.46 -13.62
CA GLU A 9 -4.39 4.66 -14.34
C GLU A 9 -3.55 5.79 -13.72
N LYS A 10 -4.13 6.96 -13.44
CA LYS A 10 -3.40 8.10 -12.87
C LYS A 10 -2.82 7.80 -11.48
N ARG A 11 -3.57 7.08 -10.63
CA ARG A 11 -3.06 6.64 -9.33
C ARG A 11 -1.94 5.62 -9.50
N MET A 12 -2.05 4.70 -10.46
CA MET A 12 -1.01 3.69 -10.74
C MET A 12 0.28 4.31 -11.31
N GLU A 13 0.18 5.37 -12.10
CA GLU A 13 1.32 6.11 -12.66
C GLU A 13 2.12 6.83 -11.56
N ASP A 14 1.44 7.43 -10.58
CA ASP A 14 2.06 8.09 -9.43
C ASP A 14 2.88 7.12 -8.56
N TYR A 15 2.54 5.82 -8.52
CA TYR A 15 3.19 4.83 -7.65
C TYR A 15 4.47 4.20 -8.23
N GLN A 16 4.90 4.54 -9.45
CA GLN A 16 6.12 4.00 -10.09
C GLN A 16 6.34 2.49 -9.87
N ILE A 17 5.33 1.68 -10.17
CA ILE A 17 5.35 0.22 -9.98
C ILE A 17 6.46 -0.40 -10.85
N ARG A 18 7.57 -0.85 -10.26
CA ARG A 18 8.76 -1.34 -11.00
C ARG A 18 8.87 -2.87 -11.12
N SER A 19 8.20 -3.67 -10.28
CA SER A 19 8.23 -5.15 -10.32
C SER A 19 7.17 -5.77 -9.41
N THR A 20 6.65 -6.96 -9.70
CA THR A 20 5.71 -7.66 -8.79
C THR A 20 6.44 -8.47 -7.71
N PRO A 21 5.91 -8.57 -6.47
CA PRO A 21 4.68 -7.94 -5.95
C PRO A 21 4.91 -6.53 -5.36
N ASN A 22 3.90 -5.66 -5.46
CA ASN A 22 3.80 -4.41 -4.68
C ASN A 22 2.44 -4.38 -4.00
N MET A 23 2.38 -3.85 -2.79
CA MET A 23 1.13 -3.69 -2.04
C MET A 23 0.95 -2.28 -1.53
N ILE A 24 -0.30 -1.79 -1.51
CA ILE A 24 -0.63 -0.46 -1.00
C ILE A 24 -1.51 -0.62 0.24
N VAL A 25 -1.12 -0.01 1.35
CA VAL A 25 -1.88 -0.03 2.61
C VAL A 25 -2.54 1.33 2.85
N ASN A 26 -3.88 1.32 2.99
CA ASN A 26 -4.72 2.50 3.21
C ASN A 26 -4.52 3.65 2.20
N GLY A 27 -4.03 3.35 0.98
CA GLY A 27 -3.70 4.38 -0.01
C GLY A 27 -2.54 5.31 0.38
N LYS A 28 -1.83 5.02 1.48
CA LYS A 28 -0.80 5.89 2.07
C LYS A 28 0.60 5.29 2.01
N TYR A 29 0.71 3.97 2.13
CA TYR A 29 2.00 3.28 2.10
C TYR A 29 2.08 2.41 0.87
N LEU A 30 3.18 2.55 0.11
CA LEU A 30 3.58 1.62 -0.93
C LEU A 30 4.64 0.70 -0.33
N VAL A 31 4.36 -0.60 -0.34
CA VAL A 31 5.27 -1.65 0.11
C VAL A 31 5.80 -2.38 -1.11
N THR A 32 7.12 -2.37 -1.28
CA THR A 32 7.83 -3.01 -2.38
C THR A 32 8.92 -3.91 -1.82
N THR A 33 9.31 -4.92 -2.59
CA THR A 33 10.52 -5.70 -2.26
C THR A 33 11.75 -4.80 -2.41
N GLY A 34 12.78 -5.05 -1.61
CA GLY A 34 14.00 -4.25 -1.59
C GLY A 34 15.01 -4.79 -0.59
N GLN A 35 16.08 -4.04 -0.33
CA GLN A 35 17.12 -4.49 0.62
C GLN A 35 16.58 -4.67 2.05
N ASN A 36 15.58 -3.88 2.46
CA ASN A 36 14.98 -3.94 3.79
C ASN A 36 13.80 -4.93 3.90
N VAL A 37 13.28 -5.37 2.76
CA VAL A 37 12.20 -6.36 2.66
C VAL A 37 12.59 -7.32 1.53
N PRO A 38 13.58 -8.20 1.79
CA PRO A 38 14.13 -9.11 0.80
C PRO A 38 13.13 -10.18 0.34
N THR A 39 12.23 -10.63 1.21
CA THR A 39 11.29 -11.71 0.90
C THR A 39 9.84 -11.23 0.85
N GLN A 40 9.01 -12.01 0.15
CA GLN A 40 7.57 -11.74 0.06
C GLN A 40 6.85 -12.06 1.37
N GLU A 41 7.40 -12.96 2.18
CA GLU A 41 6.88 -13.30 3.50
C GLU A 41 7.07 -12.12 4.47
N GLU A 42 8.28 -11.56 4.53
CA GLU A 42 8.55 -10.35 5.32
C GLU A 42 7.72 -9.15 4.83
N MET A 43 7.41 -9.08 3.54
CA MET A 43 6.50 -8.06 3.02
C MET A 43 5.10 -8.18 3.63
N LEU A 44 4.58 -9.40 3.82
CA LEU A 44 3.27 -9.62 4.44
C LEU A 44 3.29 -9.20 5.92
N GLU A 45 4.38 -9.46 6.64
CA GLU A 45 4.54 -9.00 8.04
C GLU A 45 4.53 -7.47 8.14
N VAL A 46 5.24 -6.78 7.24
CA VAL A 46 5.24 -5.31 7.17
C VAL A 46 3.84 -4.78 6.84
N VAL A 47 3.12 -5.43 5.92
CA VAL A 47 1.74 -5.06 5.61
C VAL A 47 0.82 -5.24 6.80
N GLU A 48 0.91 -6.37 7.51
CA GLU A 48 0.12 -6.64 8.71
C GLU A 48 0.35 -5.56 9.78
N PHE A 49 1.61 -5.21 10.02
CA PHE A 49 1.97 -4.12 10.93
C PHE A 49 1.34 -2.78 10.52
N LEU A 50 1.45 -2.41 9.24
CA LEU A 50 0.88 -1.15 8.73
C LEU A 50 -0.64 -1.12 8.82
N VAL A 51 -1.31 -2.25 8.55
CA VAL A 51 -2.77 -2.37 8.69
C VAL A 51 -3.18 -2.16 10.15
N GLN A 52 -2.51 -2.83 11.09
CA GLN A 52 -2.82 -2.69 12.51
C GLN A 52 -2.60 -1.25 13.00
N LYS A 53 -1.53 -0.60 12.57
CA LYS A 53 -1.24 0.81 12.89
C LYS A 53 -2.34 1.74 12.38
N GLU A 54 -2.77 1.58 11.13
CA GLU A 54 -3.83 2.42 10.55
C GLU A 54 -5.19 2.12 11.21
N LEU A 55 -5.49 0.88 11.58
CA LEU A 55 -6.69 0.52 12.32
C LEU A 55 -6.73 1.19 13.70
N GLN A 56 -5.61 1.23 14.42
CA GLN A 56 -5.51 1.97 15.69
C GLN A 56 -5.68 3.47 15.48
N SER A 57 -5.04 4.04 14.45
CA SER A 57 -5.17 5.46 14.11
C SER A 57 -6.61 5.85 13.76
N LEU A 58 -7.35 4.98 13.07
CA LEU A 58 -8.76 5.21 12.76
C LEU A 58 -9.64 5.16 14.01
N ARG A 59 -9.32 4.28 14.96
CA ARG A 59 -10.02 4.19 16.24
C ARG A 59 -9.76 5.41 17.14
N SER A 60 -8.55 5.96 17.13
CA SER A 60 -8.20 7.14 17.93
C SER A 60 -8.76 8.45 17.37
N SER A 61 -9.07 8.51 16.08
CA SER A 61 -9.65 9.71 15.43
C SER A 61 -11.19 9.73 15.48
N GLY A 62 -11.80 8.82 16.25
CA GLY A 62 -13.24 8.66 16.41
C GLY A 62 -13.84 9.22 17.71
N ASP A 63 -13.09 10.03 18.46
CA ASP A 63 -13.59 10.87 19.56
C ASP A 63 -13.79 12.33 19.11
#